data_AF-A0A257V1V6-F1
#
_entry.id   AF-A0A257V1V6-F1
#
_cell.length_a   1.000
_cell.length_b   1.000
_cell.length_c   1.000
_cell.angle_alpha   90.00
_cell.angle_beta   90.00
_cell.angle_gamma   90.00
#
_symmetry.space_group_name_H-M   'P 1'
#
loop_
_entity.id
_entity.type
_entity.pdbx_description
1 polymer ?
#
loop_
_entity_poly.entity_id
_entity_poly.type
_entity_poly.pdbx_seq_one_letter_code
_entity_poly.pdbx_strand_id
1 'polypeptide(L)'
;MSRQNKGRDARAPLDPAWQFDIAWLRAAFTSAIPDHPPPDDDALADLARALNLWRLYYVEAEAARLHNAEIDQAEAAIATLRATLPGIMGRVRARAEAGDPFSAMQRPPLDALVAAIARRPVFERNPLPDQARDWRWLLQNDTLPAVLQRAAGRDMGVTTKGGPLARLIEKILPVMTGEARTATAIGNQLGKSQ
;
A
#
# COMPACT_ATOMS: atom_id res chain seq x y z
N MET A 1 -17.92 4.88 -27.37
CA MET A 1 -16.85 5.48 -26.55
C MET A 1 -16.78 4.75 -25.21
N SER A 2 -16.02 3.65 -25.13
CA SER A 2 -15.80 2.92 -23.87
C SER A 2 -14.39 3.23 -23.37
N ARG A 3 -14.30 4.08 -22.34
CA ARG A 3 -13.11 4.18 -21.50
C ARG A 3 -13.17 3.00 -20.52
N GLN A 4 -12.60 1.85 -20.91
CA GLN A 4 -12.29 0.82 -19.93
C GLN A 4 -11.08 1.29 -19.12
N ASN A 5 -11.31 1.41 -17.80
CA ASN A 5 -10.31 1.66 -16.77
C ASN A 5 -9.13 0.70 -16.91
N LYS A 6 -8.07 1.15 -17.61
CA LYS A 6 -6.71 0.68 -17.35
C LYS A 6 -6.23 1.36 -16.07
N GLY A 7 -5.74 0.56 -15.12
CA GLY A 7 -5.01 1.10 -13.96
C GLY A 7 -5.67 0.85 -12.61
N ARG A 8 -5.91 -0.41 -12.26
CA ARG A 8 -5.55 -0.83 -10.90
C ARG A 8 -4.35 -1.73 -11.07
N ASP A 9 -3.17 -1.13 -11.00
CA ASP A 9 -1.91 -1.85 -10.87
C ASP A 9 -2.06 -2.82 -9.70
N ALA A 10 -2.21 -4.11 -10.04
CA ALA A 10 -1.93 -5.18 -9.11
C ALA A 10 -0.44 -5.06 -8.78
N ARG A 11 -0.12 -4.29 -7.72
CA ARG A 11 1.23 -4.22 -7.19
C ARG A 11 1.57 -5.64 -6.76
N ALA A 12 2.59 -6.22 -7.40
CA ALA A 12 3.04 -7.57 -7.09
C ALA A 12 3.31 -7.69 -5.59
N PRO A 13 2.98 -8.82 -4.95
CA PRO A 13 3.36 -9.06 -3.56
C PRO A 13 4.88 -8.89 -3.42
N LEU A 14 5.31 -8.18 -2.37
CA LEU A 14 6.72 -7.93 -2.10
C LEU A 14 7.41 -9.27 -1.77
N ASP A 15 8.38 -9.65 -2.60
CA ASP A 15 9.16 -10.88 -2.43
C ASP A 15 9.95 -10.85 -1.10
N PRO A 16 9.85 -11.89 -0.25
CA PRO A 16 10.59 -11.97 1.01
C PRO A 16 12.11 -12.05 0.84
N ALA A 17 12.65 -12.34 -0.36
CA ALA A 17 14.09 -12.38 -0.63
C ALA A 17 14.77 -11.00 -0.72
N TRP A 18 14.03 -9.90 -0.55
CA TRP A 18 14.53 -8.54 -0.83
C TRP A 18 14.90 -7.82 0.47
N GLN A 19 16.03 -8.21 1.06
CA GLN A 19 16.65 -7.50 2.16
C GLN A 19 17.65 -6.47 1.61
N PHE A 20 17.69 -5.27 2.18
CA PHE A 20 18.83 -4.38 1.95
C PHE A 20 20.06 -5.00 2.60
N ASP A 21 21.04 -5.37 1.78
CA ASP A 21 22.36 -5.83 2.24
C ASP A 21 23.46 -4.83 1.84
N ILE A 22 24.66 -5.03 2.39
CA ILE A 22 25.82 -4.16 2.15
C ILE A 22 26.19 -4.14 0.66
N ALA A 23 26.15 -5.29 -0.02
CA ALA A 23 26.57 -5.39 -1.43
C ALA A 23 25.62 -4.59 -2.34
N TRP A 24 24.32 -4.72 -2.11
CA TRP A 24 23.28 -3.98 -2.82
C TRP A 24 23.41 -2.48 -2.57
N LEU A 25 23.57 -2.06 -1.31
CA LEU A 25 23.71 -0.64 -0.97
C LEU A 25 24.98 -0.05 -1.58
N ARG A 26 26.10 -0.78 -1.52
CA ARG A 26 27.36 -0.38 -2.17
C ARG A 26 27.16 -0.14 -3.66
N ALA A 27 26.51 -1.06 -4.37
CA ALA A 27 26.18 -0.90 -5.78
C ALA A 27 25.25 0.31 -6.04
N ALA A 28 24.28 0.54 -5.15
CA ALA A 28 23.38 1.68 -5.25
C ALA A 28 24.12 3.02 -5.10
N PHE A 29 25.04 3.12 -4.13
CA PHE A 29 25.89 4.29 -3.93
C PHE A 29 26.82 4.53 -5.12
N THR A 30 27.54 3.50 -5.59
CA THR A 30 28.44 3.61 -6.75
C THR A 30 27.68 4.06 -8.01
N SER A 31 26.46 3.58 -8.22
CA SER A 31 25.66 3.98 -9.38
C SER A 31 25.05 5.38 -9.23
N ALA A 32 24.61 5.76 -8.03
CA ALA A 32 24.01 7.07 -7.80
C ALA A 32 25.06 8.20 -7.76
N ILE A 33 26.28 7.88 -7.32
CA ILE A 33 27.35 8.84 -7.04
C ILE A 33 28.72 8.28 -7.50
N PRO A 34 28.94 8.11 -8.81
CA PRO A 34 30.06 7.33 -9.35
C PRO A 34 31.45 7.91 -9.09
N ASP A 35 31.56 9.23 -8.93
CA ASP A 35 32.85 9.93 -8.74
C ASP A 35 33.37 9.84 -7.30
N HIS A 36 32.75 9.01 -6.46
CA HIS A 36 33.03 8.95 -5.04
C HIS A 36 33.05 7.53 -4.51
N PRO A 37 33.96 7.23 -3.56
CA PRO A 37 33.97 5.93 -2.93
C PRO A 37 32.65 5.72 -2.17
N PRO A 38 32.07 4.51 -2.25
CA PRO A 38 30.94 4.14 -1.42
C PRO A 38 31.31 4.20 0.08
N PRO A 39 30.31 4.31 0.98
CA PRO A 39 30.55 4.26 2.42
C PRO A 39 31.25 2.97 2.88
N ASP A 40 31.82 3.01 4.08
CA ASP A 40 32.38 1.84 4.74
C ASP A 40 31.30 0.81 5.10
N ASP A 41 31.73 -0.42 5.41
CA ASP A 41 30.82 -1.53 5.69
C ASP A 41 29.93 -1.27 6.92
N ASP A 42 30.44 -0.58 7.93
CA ASP A 42 29.70 -0.28 9.17
C ASP A 42 28.55 0.70 8.89
N ALA A 43 28.81 1.80 8.17
CA ALA A 43 27.79 2.75 7.76
C ALA A 43 26.73 2.11 6.85
N LEU A 44 27.14 1.21 5.96
CA LEU A 44 26.21 0.45 5.11
C LEU A 44 25.38 -0.56 5.91
N ALA A 45 25.96 -1.21 6.92
CA ALA A 45 25.24 -2.14 7.80
C ALA A 45 24.17 -1.41 8.62
N ASP A 46 24.49 -0.23 9.16
CA ASP A 46 23.54 0.59 9.90
C ASP A 46 22.39 1.09 9.01
N LEU A 47 22.72 1.53 7.79
CA LEU A 47 21.72 1.93 6.81
C LEU A 47 20.82 0.74 6.42
N ALA A 48 21.40 -0.42 6.14
CA ALA A 48 20.66 -1.64 5.82
C ALA A 48 19.65 -1.99 6.92
N ARG A 49 20.08 -1.95 8.19
CA ARG A 49 19.20 -2.20 9.34
C ARG A 49 18.03 -1.23 9.41
N ALA A 50 18.28 0.06 9.24
CA ALA A 50 17.24 1.08 9.26
C ALA A 50 16.22 0.89 8.11
N LEU A 51 16.71 0.67 6.88
CA LEU A 51 15.85 0.47 5.71
C LEU A 51 15.00 -0.82 5.81
N ASN A 52 15.58 -1.90 6.34
CA ASN A 52 14.85 -3.16 6.53
C ASN A 52 13.77 -3.03 7.61
N LEU A 53 14.02 -2.29 8.68
CA LEU A 53 13.00 -2.02 9.71
C LEU A 53 11.83 -1.22 9.13
N TRP A 54 12.11 -0.17 8.35
CA TRP A 54 11.06 0.58 7.67
C TRP A 54 10.28 -0.25 6.66
N ARG A 55 10.96 -1.14 5.94
CA ARG A 55 10.29 -2.08 5.01
C ARG A 55 9.33 -3.00 5.77
N LEU A 56 9.71 -3.52 6.93
CA LEU A 56 8.81 -4.34 7.76
C LEU A 56 7.54 -3.56 8.12
N TYR A 57 7.68 -2.35 8.65
CA TYR A 57 6.54 -1.49 8.97
C TYR A 57 5.66 -1.19 7.75
N TYR A 58 6.25 -0.97 6.58
CA TYR A 58 5.50 -0.75 5.33
C TYR A 58 4.68 -1.99 4.94
N VAL A 59 5.26 -3.19 5.03
CA VAL A 59 4.57 -4.45 4.71
C VAL A 59 3.40 -4.70 5.66
N GLU A 60 3.61 -4.50 6.97
CA GLU A 60 2.56 -4.64 7.98
C GLU A 60 1.40 -3.66 7.74
N ALA A 61 1.73 -2.40 7.43
CA ALA A 61 0.73 -1.39 7.11
C ALA A 61 -0.06 -1.71 5.83
N GLU A 62 0.59 -2.26 4.79
CA GLU A 62 -0.10 -2.64 3.56
C GLU A 62 -1.04 -3.83 3.78
N ALA A 63 -0.61 -4.83 4.57
CA ALA A 63 -1.48 -5.95 4.95
C ALA A 63 -2.71 -5.47 5.73
N ALA A 64 -2.52 -4.59 6.70
CA ALA A 64 -3.61 -3.99 7.47
C ALA A 64 -4.58 -3.20 6.57
N ARG A 65 -4.08 -2.51 5.55
CA ARG A 65 -4.89 -1.76 4.59
C ARG A 65 -5.69 -2.66 3.65
N LEU A 66 -5.09 -3.75 3.16
CA LEU A 66 -5.80 -4.73 2.35
C LEU A 66 -6.96 -5.33 3.14
N HIS A 67 -6.71 -5.74 4.38
CA HIS A 67 -7.76 -6.20 5.30
C HIS A 67 -8.87 -5.16 5.51
N ASN A 68 -8.51 -3.90 5.79
CA ASN A 68 -9.49 -2.82 5.94
C ASN A 68 -10.29 -2.56 4.65
N ALA A 69 -9.67 -2.69 3.48
CA ALA A 69 -10.35 -2.54 2.19
C ALA A 69 -11.31 -3.70 1.89
N GLU A 70 -10.99 -4.92 2.34
CA GLU A 70 -11.90 -6.07 2.31
C GLU A 70 -13.10 -5.85 3.23
N ILE A 71 -12.87 -5.28 4.42
CA ILE A 71 -13.94 -4.86 5.33
C ILE A 71 -14.85 -3.83 4.66
N ASP A 72 -14.29 -2.77 4.06
CA ASP A 72 -15.08 -1.74 3.38
C ASP A 72 -15.93 -2.34 2.24
N GLN A 73 -15.37 -3.30 1.50
CA GLN A 73 -16.11 -4.04 0.45
C GLN A 73 -17.23 -4.90 1.03
N ALA A 74 -16.97 -5.62 2.12
CA ALA A 74 -17.97 -6.43 2.80
C ALA A 74 -19.11 -5.56 3.36
N GLU A 75 -18.80 -4.42 3.97
CA GLU A 75 -19.77 -3.45 4.48
C GLU A 75 -20.63 -2.87 3.35
N ALA A 76 -20.01 -2.50 2.22
CA ALA A 76 -20.73 -2.02 1.03
C ALA A 76 -21.63 -3.10 0.42
N ALA A 77 -21.17 -4.35 0.36
CA ALA A 77 -21.97 -5.48 -0.12
C ALA A 77 -23.17 -5.73 0.79
N ILE A 78 -22.98 -5.71 2.12
CA ILE A 78 -24.05 -5.86 3.11
C ILE A 78 -25.07 -4.72 2.98
N ALA A 79 -24.62 -3.47 2.82
CA ALA A 79 -25.50 -2.32 2.61
C ALA A 79 -26.34 -2.49 1.33
N THR A 80 -25.73 -2.97 0.25
CA THR A 80 -26.43 -3.26 -1.02
C THR A 80 -27.47 -4.36 -0.84
N LEU A 81 -27.13 -5.45 -0.14
CA LEU A 81 -28.06 -6.54 0.12
C LEU A 81 -29.23 -6.07 1.00
N ARG A 82 -28.97 -5.25 2.03
CA ARG A 82 -30.02 -4.65 2.86
C ARG A 82 -30.99 -3.78 2.05
N ALA A 83 -30.49 -3.05 1.05
CA ALA A 83 -31.33 -2.22 0.20
C ALA A 83 -32.16 -3.03 -0.81
N THR A 84 -31.62 -4.13 -1.34
CA THR A 84 -32.20 -4.86 -2.47
C THR A 84 -33.03 -6.09 -2.09
N LEU A 85 -32.66 -6.80 -1.02
CA LEU A 85 -33.34 -8.03 -0.60
C LEU A 85 -34.82 -7.87 -0.28
N PRO A 86 -35.30 -6.79 0.36
CA PRO A 86 -36.74 -6.63 0.61
C PRO A 86 -37.58 -6.66 -0.66
N GLY A 87 -37.10 -6.05 -1.75
CA GLY A 87 -37.77 -6.07 -3.06
C GLY A 87 -37.74 -7.45 -3.73
N ILE A 88 -36.63 -8.19 -3.58
CA ILE A 88 -36.53 -9.57 -4.08
C ILE A 88 -37.50 -10.47 -3.31
N MET A 89 -37.50 -10.38 -1.98
CA MET A 89 -38.41 -11.11 -1.09
C MET A 89 -39.88 -10.88 -1.44
N GLY A 90 -40.27 -9.62 -1.67
CA GLY A 90 -41.63 -9.28 -2.07
C GLY A 90 -42.05 -9.97 -3.37
N ARG A 91 -41.16 -10.01 -4.38
CA ARG A 91 -41.43 -10.67 -5.66
C ARG A 91 -41.50 -12.20 -5.54
N VAL A 92 -40.58 -12.81 -4.79
CA VAL A 92 -40.57 -14.28 -4.57
C VAL A 92 -41.82 -14.71 -3.82
N ARG A 93 -42.22 -13.96 -2.79
CA ARG A 93 -43.44 -14.24 -2.02
C ARG A 93 -44.69 -14.17 -2.88
N ALA A 94 -44.85 -13.11 -3.66
CA ALA A 94 -46.01 -12.94 -4.55
C ALA A 94 -46.12 -14.07 -5.58
N ARG A 95 -44.99 -14.53 -6.14
CA ARG A 95 -44.96 -15.65 -7.10
C ARG A 95 -45.28 -16.99 -6.45
N ALA A 96 -44.75 -17.24 -5.26
CA ALA A 96 -45.06 -18.46 -4.50
C ALA A 96 -46.56 -18.51 -4.13
N GLU A 97 -47.15 -17.38 -3.73
CA GLU A 97 -48.59 -17.26 -3.46
C GLU A 97 -49.44 -17.47 -4.73
N ALA A 98 -48.92 -17.11 -5.90
CA ALA A 98 -49.53 -17.40 -7.21
C ALA A 98 -49.32 -18.85 -7.71
N GLY A 99 -48.70 -19.71 -6.90
CA GLY A 99 -48.54 -21.13 -7.20
C GLY A 99 -47.26 -21.52 -7.93
N ASP A 100 -46.25 -20.65 -8.03
CA ASP A 100 -44.95 -21.01 -8.62
C ASP A 100 -44.10 -21.87 -7.64
N PRO A 101 -43.87 -23.16 -7.95
CA PRO A 101 -43.12 -24.06 -7.08
C PRO A 101 -41.64 -23.67 -6.95
N PHE A 102 -41.05 -23.03 -7.97
CA PHE A 102 -39.65 -22.60 -7.91
C PHE A 102 -39.45 -21.45 -6.91
N SER A 103 -40.35 -20.47 -6.92
CA SER A 103 -40.36 -19.38 -5.93
C SER A 103 -40.60 -19.90 -4.51
N ALA A 104 -41.44 -20.94 -4.33
CA ALA A 104 -41.63 -21.56 -3.02
C ALA A 104 -40.34 -22.19 -2.47
N MET A 105 -39.54 -22.85 -3.33
CA MET A 105 -38.25 -23.43 -2.96
C MET A 105 -37.18 -22.38 -2.60
N GLN A 106 -37.29 -21.16 -3.14
CA GLN A 106 -36.32 -20.08 -2.87
C GLN A 106 -36.56 -19.34 -1.55
N ARG A 107 -37.73 -19.49 -0.92
CA ARG A 107 -38.05 -18.77 0.33
C ARG A 107 -37.09 -19.12 1.49
N PRO A 108 -36.86 -20.40 1.84
CA PRO A 108 -35.99 -20.74 2.96
C PRO A 108 -34.56 -20.17 2.88
N PRO A 109 -33.82 -20.27 1.75
CA PRO A 109 -32.48 -19.68 1.68
C PRO A 109 -32.50 -18.15 1.70
N LEU A 110 -33.54 -17.50 1.17
CA LEU A 110 -33.65 -16.04 1.24
C LEU A 110 -33.98 -15.55 2.66
N ASP A 111 -34.85 -16.24 3.39
CA ASP A 111 -35.15 -15.94 4.79
C ASP A 111 -33.88 -16.10 5.66
N ALA A 112 -33.10 -17.16 5.42
CA ALA A 112 -31.82 -17.36 6.10
C ALA A 112 -30.81 -16.24 5.77
N LEU A 113 -30.75 -15.78 4.52
CA LEU A 113 -29.88 -14.68 4.11
C LEU A 113 -30.28 -13.35 4.76
N VAL A 114 -31.59 -13.05 4.83
CA VAL A 114 -32.09 -11.86 5.53
C VAL A 114 -31.73 -11.90 7.02
N ALA A 115 -31.92 -13.05 7.67
CA ALA A 115 -31.55 -13.23 9.07
C ALA A 115 -30.04 -13.05 9.31
N ALA A 116 -29.20 -13.55 8.41
CA ALA A 116 -27.76 -13.38 8.47
C ALA A 116 -27.33 -11.92 8.34
N ILE A 117 -27.96 -11.16 7.44
CA ILE A 117 -27.65 -9.73 7.20
C ILE A 117 -28.18 -8.82 8.31
N ALA A 118 -29.28 -9.21 8.97
CA ALA A 118 -29.85 -8.47 10.09
C ALA A 118 -28.89 -8.44 11.29
N ARG A 119 -28.10 -9.51 11.49
CA ARG A 119 -26.99 -9.52 12.44
C ARG A 119 -25.91 -8.59 11.88
N ARG A 120 -25.69 -7.42 12.48
CA ARG A 120 -24.57 -6.52 12.11
C ARG A 120 -23.27 -7.29 12.33
N PRO A 121 -22.52 -7.71 11.29
CA PRO A 121 -21.19 -8.25 11.53
C PRO A 121 -20.33 -7.13 12.09
N VAL A 122 -19.57 -7.44 13.13
CA VAL A 122 -18.56 -6.54 13.68
C VAL A 122 -17.26 -6.89 12.98
N PHE A 123 -16.80 -6.00 12.12
CA PHE A 123 -15.50 -6.12 11.48
C PHE A 123 -14.47 -5.36 12.32
N GLU A 124 -13.46 -6.05 12.81
CA GLU A 124 -12.35 -5.42 13.50
C GLU A 124 -11.37 -4.86 12.47
N ARG A 125 -11.25 -3.53 12.47
CA ARG A 125 -10.33 -2.80 11.60
C ARG A 125 -8.96 -2.75 12.25
N ASN A 126 -7.92 -2.92 11.45
CA ASN A 126 -6.57 -2.68 11.92
C ASN A 126 -6.32 -1.17 12.01
N PRO A 127 -5.84 -0.64 13.15
CA PRO A 127 -5.47 0.77 13.27
C PRO A 127 -4.29 1.05 12.34
N LEU A 128 -4.49 1.89 11.34
CA LEU A 128 -3.43 2.32 10.42
C LEU A 128 -2.88 3.67 10.89
N PRO A 129 -1.55 3.88 10.87
CA PRO A 129 -1.05 5.22 10.67
C PRO A 129 -1.43 5.63 9.25
N ASP A 130 -2.27 6.67 9.09
CA ASP A 130 -2.77 7.19 7.81
C ASP A 130 -1.67 7.44 6.75
N GLN A 131 -0.42 7.51 7.18
CA GLN A 131 0.72 8.02 6.43
C GLN A 131 1.67 6.93 5.92
N ALA A 132 1.45 5.65 6.28
CA ALA A 132 2.39 4.55 6.05
C ALA A 132 2.67 4.21 4.56
N ARG A 133 1.85 4.69 3.62
CA ARG A 133 2.07 4.50 2.17
C ARG A 133 2.62 5.70 1.43
N ASP A 134 2.59 6.89 2.01
CA ASP A 134 3.09 8.03 1.26
C ASP A 134 4.62 7.99 1.31
N TRP A 135 5.26 7.73 0.19
CA TRP A 135 6.71 7.87 0.09
C TRP A 135 7.16 9.26 0.53
N ARG A 136 6.29 10.28 0.44
CA ARG A 136 6.55 11.61 1.00
C ARG A 136 6.67 11.58 2.51
N TRP A 137 5.88 10.75 3.19
CA TRP A 137 5.99 10.54 4.62
C TRP A 137 7.35 9.97 5.01
N LEU A 138 7.88 8.99 4.24
CA LEU A 138 9.25 8.48 4.41
C LEU A 138 10.32 9.58 4.23
N LEU A 139 10.02 10.63 3.47
CA LEU A 139 10.89 11.79 3.34
C LEU A 139 10.69 12.86 4.42
N GLN A 140 9.60 12.80 5.19
CA GLN A 140 9.16 13.83 6.15
C GLN A 140 9.28 13.41 7.62
N ASN A 141 9.16 12.12 7.97
CA ASN A 141 9.28 11.64 9.34
C ASN A 141 10.63 10.94 9.58
N ASP A 142 11.62 11.76 10.00
CA ASP A 142 12.92 11.37 10.55
C ASP A 142 13.88 10.53 9.69
N THR A 143 14.70 11.17 8.88
CA THR A 143 14.39 11.56 7.51
C THR A 143 15.27 10.64 6.66
N LEU A 144 14.70 9.76 5.83
CA LEU A 144 15.47 8.97 4.87
C LEU A 144 16.57 9.82 4.18
N PRO A 145 16.30 11.08 3.78
CA PRO A 145 17.32 12.06 3.40
C PRO A 145 18.51 12.23 4.35
N ALA A 146 18.30 12.42 5.65
CA ALA A 146 19.37 12.62 6.63
C ALA A 146 20.07 11.31 6.99
N VAL A 147 19.36 10.18 7.04
CA VAL A 147 19.98 8.86 7.27
C VAL A 147 20.92 8.51 6.10
N LEU A 148 20.48 8.78 4.87
CA LEU A 148 21.32 8.61 3.69
C LEU A 148 22.50 9.58 3.68
N GLN A 149 22.32 10.85 4.05
CA GLN A 149 23.42 11.82 4.18
C GLN A 149 24.44 11.42 5.24
N ARG A 150 23.96 10.92 6.40
CA ARG A 150 24.82 10.42 7.47
C ARG A 150 25.63 9.22 7.00
N ALA A 151 24.99 8.25 6.35
CA ALA A 151 25.67 7.08 5.78
C ALA A 151 26.66 7.49 4.69
N ALA A 152 26.34 8.50 3.89
CA ALA A 152 27.25 9.04 2.89
C ALA A 152 28.44 9.82 3.48
N GLY A 153 28.38 10.20 4.77
CA GLY A 153 29.38 11.03 5.44
C GLY A 153 29.51 12.45 4.88
N ARG A 154 28.52 12.95 4.13
CA ARG A 154 28.59 14.23 3.41
C ARG A 154 27.23 14.76 2.97
N ASP A 155 27.21 16.05 2.60
CA ASP A 155 26.06 16.64 1.92
C ASP A 155 25.94 16.11 0.48
N MET A 156 24.72 15.67 0.13
CA MET A 156 24.36 15.14 -1.18
C MET A 156 23.41 16.07 -1.96
N GLY A 157 23.18 17.30 -1.48
CA GLY A 157 22.43 18.34 -2.15
C GLY A 157 20.92 18.07 -2.18
N VAL A 158 20.26 18.24 -1.03
CA VAL A 158 18.81 17.98 -0.84
C VAL A 158 17.93 18.83 -1.78
N THR A 159 18.40 20.01 -2.18
CA THR A 159 17.68 20.95 -3.03
C THR A 159 17.87 20.72 -4.53
N THR A 160 18.83 19.87 -4.91
CA THR A 160 19.17 19.64 -6.31
C THR A 160 18.20 18.65 -6.94
N LYS A 161 17.37 19.13 -7.89
CA LYS A 161 16.47 18.29 -8.68
C LYS A 161 17.28 17.22 -9.41
N GLY A 162 16.98 15.95 -9.16
CA GLY A 162 17.73 14.84 -9.75
C GLY A 162 19.19 14.72 -9.28
N GLY A 163 19.54 15.36 -8.16
CA GLY A 163 20.85 15.28 -7.54
C GLY A 163 21.15 13.90 -6.91
N PRO A 164 22.37 13.72 -6.37
CA PRO A 164 22.84 12.44 -5.82
C PRO A 164 21.88 11.81 -4.81
N LEU A 165 21.34 12.61 -3.87
CA LEU A 165 20.39 12.12 -2.88
C LEU A 165 19.09 11.61 -3.53
N ALA A 166 18.55 12.35 -4.50
CA ALA A 166 17.32 11.98 -5.16
C ALA A 166 17.48 10.71 -6.03
N ARG A 167 18.65 10.51 -6.65
CA ARG A 167 18.98 9.28 -7.39
C ARG A 167 19.15 8.07 -6.47
N LEU A 168 19.71 8.28 -5.29
CA LEU A 168 19.84 7.22 -4.29
C LEU A 168 18.45 6.81 -3.76
N ILE A 169 17.59 7.77 -3.45
CA ILE A 169 16.21 7.50 -3.05
C ILE A 169 15.42 6.85 -4.18
N GLU A 170 15.62 7.25 -5.44
CA GLU A 170 15.00 6.60 -6.62
C GLU A 170 15.33 5.10 -6.70
N LYS A 171 16.52 4.67 -6.26
CA LYS A 171 16.88 3.24 -6.21
C LYS A 171 16.27 2.52 -5.01
N ILE A 172 16.19 3.18 -3.86
CA ILE A 172 15.70 2.60 -2.60
C ILE A 172 14.18 2.49 -2.59
N LEU A 173 13.49 3.51 -3.09
CA LEU A 173 12.04 3.63 -2.95
C LEU A 173 11.23 2.48 -3.60
N PRO A 174 11.57 2.00 -4.81
CA PRO A 174 10.90 0.85 -5.40
C PRO A 174 11.08 -0.42 -4.56
N VAL A 175 12.25 -0.59 -3.94
CA VAL A 175 12.54 -1.76 -3.08
C VAL A 175 11.78 -1.67 -1.76
N MET A 176 11.64 -0.47 -1.18
CA MET A 176 10.89 -0.28 0.07
C MET A 176 9.38 -0.36 -0.13
N THR A 177 8.85 0.21 -1.20
CA THR A 177 7.40 0.49 -1.34
C THR A 177 6.74 -0.16 -2.56
N GLY A 178 7.53 -0.71 -3.48
CA GLY A 178 7.07 -1.18 -4.80
C GLY A 178 6.75 -0.03 -5.77
N GLU A 179 7.00 1.23 -5.41
CA GLU A 179 6.65 2.39 -6.21
C GLU A 179 7.86 3.01 -6.89
N ALA A 180 7.85 3.03 -8.22
CA ALA A 180 8.87 3.71 -9.01
C ALA A 180 8.57 5.22 -9.10
N ARG A 181 9.57 6.04 -8.73
CA ARG A 181 9.54 7.51 -8.85
C ARG A 181 10.85 7.98 -9.46
N THR A 182 10.76 8.98 -10.33
CA THR A 182 11.97 9.55 -10.94
C THR A 182 12.74 10.39 -9.92
N ALA A 183 14.07 10.43 -10.03
CA ALA A 183 14.90 11.30 -9.20
C ALA A 183 14.47 12.79 -9.26
N THR A 184 13.95 13.26 -10.40
CA THR A 184 13.42 14.63 -10.53
C THR A 184 12.17 14.84 -9.68
N ALA A 185 11.22 13.90 -9.67
CA ALA A 185 10.01 14.00 -8.86
C ALA A 185 10.33 13.95 -7.36
N ILE A 186 11.28 13.09 -6.98
CA ILE A 186 11.78 12.99 -5.61
C ILE A 186 12.47 14.30 -5.20
N GLY A 187 13.38 14.82 -6.03
CA GLY A 187 14.06 16.09 -5.76
C GLY A 187 13.10 17.28 -5.63
N ASN A 188 12.04 17.32 -6.45
CA ASN A 188 10.98 18.33 -6.33
C ASN A 188 10.22 18.24 -4.99
N GLN A 189 10.10 17.04 -4.41
CA GLN A 189 9.45 16.86 -3.12
C GLN A 189 10.39 17.22 -1.96
N LEU A 190 11.67 16.84 -2.07
CA LEU A 190 12.69 17.20 -1.08
C LEU A 190 12.83 18.72 -0.92
N GLY A 191 12.83 19.46 -2.03
CA GLY A 191 12.92 20.93 -2.02
C GLY A 191 11.65 21.66 -1.57
N LYS A 192 10.53 20.96 -1.31
CA LYS A 192 9.27 21.54 -0.82
C LYS A 192 9.04 21.33 0.68
N SER A 193 9.81 20.45 1.31
CA SER A 193 9.68 20.11 2.74
C SER A 193 10.56 21.00 3.64
N GLN A 194 11.19 22.03 3.08
CA GLN A 194 11.88 23.12 3.79
C GLN A 194 11.04 24.40 3.68
#